data_AF-A0A0S7ZU61-F1
#
_entry.id   AF-A0A0S7ZU61-F1
#
_cell.length_a   1.000
_cell.length_b   1.000
_cell.length_c   1.000
_cell.angle_alpha   90.00
_cell.angle_beta   90.00
_cell.angle_gamma   90.00
#
_symmetry.space_group_name_H-M   'P 1'
#
loop_
_entity.id
_entity.type
_entity.pdbx_description
1 polymer ?
#
loop_
_entity_poly.entity_id
_entity_poly.type
_entity_poly.pdbx_seq_one_letter_code
_entity_poly.pdbx_strand_id
1 'polypeptide(L)' 'MLIYDRNQDRWISLRETAQYRQKRKIVRDAWIIVGIIMCTLPLAGICVMALLTTFLSLSFLDESQYQFD' A
#
# COMPACT_ATOMS: atom_id res chain seq x y z
N MET A 1 2.59 -15.53 -7.43
CA MET A 1 1.24 -16.05 -7.15
C MET A 1 0.27 -15.40 -8.15
N LEU A 2 -0.39 -16.22 -8.97
CA LEU A 2 -1.35 -15.77 -10.00
C LEU A 2 -2.76 -16.10 -9.49
N ILE A 3 -3.70 -15.19 -9.66
CA ILE A 3 -5.11 -15.37 -9.28
C ILE A 3 -5.92 -15.51 -10.57
N TYR A 4 -6.82 -16.51 -10.63
CA TYR A 4 -7.72 -16.68 -11.76
C TYR A 4 -8.86 -15.67 -11.69
N ASP A 5 -8.94 -14.76 -12.67
CA ASP A 5 -10.04 -13.80 -12.77
C ASP A 5 -11.21 -14.41 -13.55
N ARG A 6 -12.29 -14.73 -12.84
CA ARG A 6 -13.50 -15.34 -13.40
C ARG A 6 -14.27 -14.41 -14.35
N ASN A 7 -14.09 -13.09 -14.23
CA ASN A 7 -14.81 -12.13 -15.08
C ASN A 7 -14.13 -11.92 -16.44
N GLN A 8 -12.85 -12.24 -16.56
CA GLN A 8 -12.06 -12.00 -17.78
C GLN A 8 -11.39 -13.27 -18.32
N ASP A 9 -11.74 -14.44 -17.75
CA ASP A 9 -11.21 -15.78 -18.10
C ASP A 9 -9.70 -15.79 -18.32
N ARG A 10 -8.96 -15.12 -17.44
CA ARG A 10 -7.50 -15.01 -17.53
C ARG A 10 -6.83 -15.06 -16.17
N TRP A 11 -5.61 -15.59 -16.16
CA TRP A 11 -4.74 -15.56 -14.99
C TRP A 11 -4.13 -14.17 -14.87
N ILE A 12 -4.53 -13.43 -13.84
CA ILE A 12 -3.99 -12.11 -13.54
C ILE A 12 -3.01 -12.18 -12.39
N SER A 13 -2.04 -11.27 -12.40
CA SER A 13 -1.16 -11.09 -11.25
C SER A 13 -1.92 -10.43 -10.10
N LEU A 14 -1.51 -10.72 -8.86
CA LEU A 14 -1.99 -10.03 -7.64
C LEU A 14 -1.89 -8.49 -7.73
N ARG A 15 -1.05 -7.97 -8.62
CA ARG A 15 -0.86 -6.53 -8.83
C ARG A 15 -1.93 -5.92 -9.74
N GLU A 16 -2.62 -6.73 -10.52
CA GLU A 16 -3.64 -6.32 -11.49
C GLU A 16 -5.06 -6.39 -10.91
N THR A 17 -5.26 -7.06 -9.78
CA THR A 17 -6.54 -7.08 -9.07
C THR A 17 -6.98 -5.67 -8.67
N ALA A 18 -8.29 -5.42 -8.75
CA ALA A 18 -8.88 -4.12 -8.39
C ALA A 18 -8.55 -3.72 -6.94
N GLN A 19 -8.54 -4.70 -6.02
CA GLN A 19 -8.21 -4.51 -4.61
C GLN A 19 -6.77 -4.00 -4.41
N TYR A 20 -5.78 -4.59 -5.10
CA TYR A 20 -4.39 -4.15 -5.01
C TYR A 20 -4.21 -2.73 -5.58
N ARG A 21 -4.91 -2.40 -6.68
CA ARG A 21 -4.93 -1.04 -7.24
C ARG A 21 -5.56 -0.02 -6.29
N GLN A 22 -6.63 -0.38 -5.61
CA GLN A 22 -7.29 0.50 -4.63
C GLN A 22 -6.40 0.73 -3.41
N LYS A 23 -5.81 -0.33 -2.84
CA LYS A 23 -4.86 -0.23 -1.72
C LYS A 23 -3.63 0.58 -2.08
N ARG A 24 -3.09 0.42 -3.29
CA ARG A 24 -1.96 1.23 -3.78
C ARG A 24 -2.30 2.73 -3.84
N LYS A 25 -3.53 3.10 -4.22
CA LYS A 25 -3.97 4.51 -4.17
C LYS A 25 -3.98 5.03 -2.74
N ILE A 26 -4.51 4.26 -1.79
CA ILE A 26 -4.55 4.64 -0.37
C ILE A 26 -3.14 4.85 0.18
N VAL A 27 -2.21 3.93 -0.09
CA VAL A 27 -0.81 4.05 0.34
C VAL A 27 -0.15 5.30 -0.24
N ARG A 28 -0.38 5.58 -1.52
CA ARG A 28 0.15 6.79 -2.17
C ARG A 28 -0.41 8.06 -1.52
N ASP A 29 -1.70 8.11 -1.28
CA ASP A 29 -2.36 9.27 -0.70
C ASP A 29 -1.89 9.48 0.76
N ALA A 30 -1.69 8.40 1.52
CA ALA A 30 -1.08 8.44 2.84
C ALA A 30 0.36 8.98 2.81
N TRP A 31 1.19 8.56 1.83
CA TRP A 31 2.54 9.10 1.65
C TRP A 31 2.55 10.60 1.31
N ILE A 32 1.57 11.08 0.56
CA ILE A 32 1.43 12.52 0.26
C ILE A 32 1.11 13.30 1.54
N ILE A 33 0.14 12.82 2.34
CA ILE A 33 -0.24 13.45 3.61
C ILE A 33 0.94 13.46 4.59
N VAL A 34 1.62 12.32 4.74
CA VAL A 34 2.81 12.19 5.60
C VAL A 34 3.93 13.10 5.11
N GLY A 35 4.18 13.18 3.80
CA GLY A 35 5.17 14.08 3.23
C GLY A 35 4.91 15.55 3.54
N ILE A 36 3.63 15.97 3.52
CA ILE A 36 3.24 17.34 3.91
C ILE A 36 3.51 17.59 5.40
N ILE A 37 3.23 16.61 6.26
CA ILE A 37 3.51 16.70 7.72
C ILE A 37 5.02 16.71 7.98
N MET A 38 5.82 16.00 7.20
CA MET A 38 7.28 16.00 7.32
C MET A 38 7.89 17.37 7.04
N CYS A 39 7.28 18.18 6.16
CA CYS A 39 7.77 19.54 5.88
C CYS A 39 7.69 20.48 7.10
N THR A 40 6.89 20.16 8.11
CA THR A 40 6.75 20.98 9.32
C THR A 40 7.58 20.45 10.50
N LEU A 41 8.28 19.32 10.33
CA LEU A 41 9.03 18.65 11.39
C LEU A 41 10.55 18.77 11.19
N PRO A 42 11.34 18.84 12.29
CA PRO A 42 12.79 18.75 12.22
C PRO A 42 13.26 17.38 11.72
N LEU A 43 14.48 17.31 11.17
CA LEU A 43 15.04 16.14 10.45
C LEU A 43 14.86 14.79 11.18
N ALA A 44 14.98 14.78 12.51
CA ALA A 44 14.79 13.57 13.32
C ALA A 44 13.34 13.04 13.30
N GLY A 45 12.34 13.93 13.27
CA GLY A 45 10.93 13.55 13.18
C GLY A 45 10.56 12.98 11.80
N ILE A 46 11.23 13.46 10.74
CA ILE A 46 11.08 12.95 9.38
C ILE A 46 11.52 11.49 9.30
N CYS A 47 12.67 11.13 9.87
CA CYS A 47 13.16 9.75 9.86
C CYS A 47 12.19 8.77 10.54
N VAL A 48 11.64 9.16 11.69
CA VAL A 48 10.68 8.33 12.45
C VAL A 48 9.38 8.15 11.66
N MET A 49 8.83 9.24 11.12
CA MET A 49 7.61 9.18 10.31
C MET A 49 7.80 8.37 9.03
N ALA A 50 8.98 8.43 8.40
CA ALA A 50 9.28 7.69 7.18
C ALA A 50 9.34 6.19 7.46
N LEU A 51 9.99 5.78 8.55
CA LEU A 51 10.03 4.38 8.99
C LEU A 51 8.62 3.85 9.32
N LEU A 52 7.85 4.60 10.10
CA LEU A 52 6.46 4.23 10.46
C LEU A 52 5.57 4.08 9.23
N THR A 53 5.64 5.03 8.30
CA THR A 53 4.81 5.02 7.09
C THR A 53 5.24 3.91 6.14
N THR A 54 6.54 3.63 6.05
CA THR A 54 7.06 2.49 5.28
C THR A 54 6.58 1.18 5.89
N PHE A 55 6.71 1.01 7.21
CA PHE A 55 6.24 -0.18 7.92
C PHE A 55 4.74 -0.39 7.76
N LEU A 56 3.93 0.65 7.97
CA LEU A 56 2.49 0.60 7.74
C LEU A 56 2.15 0.28 6.29
N SER A 57 2.86 0.85 5.31
CA SER A 57 2.63 0.55 3.91
C SER A 57 2.93 -0.91 3.57
N LEU A 58 3.98 -1.47 4.16
CA LEU A 58 4.37 -2.87 3.98
C LEU A 58 3.38 -3.80 4.69
N SER A 59 2.98 -3.50 5.93
CA SER A 59 1.95 -4.26 6.65
C SER A 59 0.60 -4.24 5.94
N PHE A 60 0.16 -3.10 5.41
CA PHE A 60 -1.07 -3.02 4.61
C PHE A 60 -0.99 -3.81 3.29
N LEU A 61 0.19 -3.86 2.68
CA LEU A 61 0.43 -4.66 1.50
C LEU A 61 0.43 -6.16 1.83
N ASP A 62 1.00 -6.53 2.97
CA ASP A 62 1.09 -7.92 3.43
C ASP A 62 -0.28 -8.46 3.86
N GLU A 63 -1.06 -7.65 4.57
CA GLU A 63 -2.45 -7.95 4.93
C GLU A 63 -3.36 -8.08 3.69
N SER A 64 -2.96 -7.52 2.53
CA SER A 64 -3.66 -7.77 1.26
C SER A 64 -3.51 -9.18 0.72
N GLN A 65 -2.54 -9.97 1.20
CA GLN A 65 -2.37 -11.37 0.82
C GLN A 65 -3.11 -12.35 1.75
N TYR A 66 -3.70 -11.87 2.86
CA TYR A 66 -4.28 -12.69 3.94
C TYR A 66 -5.79 -12.49 4.18
N GLN A 67 -6.57 -12.19 3.14
CA GLN A 67 -8.02 -12.40 3.19
C GLN A 67 -8.39 -13.57 2.28
N PHE A 68 -8.32 -14.79 2.83
CA PHE A 68 -9.23 -15.85 2.41
C PHE A 68 -10.54 -15.60 3.16
N ASP A 69 -11.64 -15.56 2.39
CA ASP A 69 -13.02 -15.55 2.91
C ASP A 69 -13.23 -16.53 4.08
#